data_AF-A0A355YHG5-F1
#
_entry.id   AF-A0A355YHG5-F1
#
_cell.length_a   1.000
_cell.length_b   1.000
_cell.length_c   1.000
_cell.angle_alpha   90.00
_cell.angle_beta   90.00
_cell.angle_gamma   90.00
#
_symmetry.space_group_name_H-M   'P 1'
#
loop_
_entity.id
_entity.type
_entity.pdbx_description
1 polymer ?
#
loop_
_entity_poly.entity_id
_entity_poly.type
_entity_poly.pdbx_seq_one_letter_code
_entity_poly.pdbx_strand_id
1 'polypeptide(L)'
;MQMSSKRRQGGFTLVEMAVVLVIIGVIIGAVMIGRDVQRNAEYTRIKQKFVDQWVVTYNSYHQRYGAPIGDNQSAPQLMVNGINYTGFSGSSNDMSGATEPALICSGSGALPAERSTQQSGVDFDLRNLVRKAGISLPPGRGEGKEDRYAYLDTNGNPQEIRICFGWNKPGTLWGSGNAMYITGLTPDLARALDQMIDGKPDASNGAFRQVGITQRTATADSGVTTANAIGAEWGGNNTGSAASTVTDGSYGTASDDDQVMTLVASYKMNQ
;
A
#
# COMPACT_ATOMS: atom_id res chain seq x y z
N MET A 1 -64.91 -9.06 42.60
CA MET A 1 -63.61 -9.38 43.23
C MET A 1 -62.53 -9.26 42.16
N GLN A 2 -61.71 -8.21 42.19
CA GLN A 2 -60.37 -8.20 41.57
C GLN A 2 -59.66 -6.93 42.02
N MET A 3 -58.79 -7.06 43.03
CA MET A 3 -57.86 -6.02 43.45
C MET A 3 -56.69 -5.99 42.47
N SER A 4 -56.65 -4.96 41.61
CA SER A 4 -55.49 -4.69 40.76
C SER A 4 -54.36 -4.12 41.63
N SER A 5 -53.33 -4.93 41.87
CA SER A 5 -52.08 -4.52 42.51
C SER A 5 -51.35 -3.50 41.62
N LYS A 6 -51.36 -2.21 42.01
CA LYS A 6 -50.48 -1.19 41.44
C LYS A 6 -49.04 -1.49 41.89
N ARG A 7 -48.22 -2.05 40.99
CA ARG A 7 -46.77 -2.11 41.19
C ARG A 7 -46.26 -0.69 41.34
N ARG A 8 -45.67 -0.36 42.49
CA ARG A 8 -44.94 0.90 42.68
C ARG A 8 -43.71 0.85 41.78
N GLN A 9 -43.63 1.75 40.80
CA GLN A 9 -42.39 1.99 40.07
C GLN A 9 -41.40 2.64 41.05
N GLY A 10 -40.34 1.91 41.41
CA GLY A 10 -39.22 2.49 42.13
C GLY A 10 -38.49 3.47 41.21
N GLY A 11 -38.40 4.73 41.61
CA GLY A 11 -37.55 5.70 40.91
C GLY A 11 -36.08 5.35 41.15
N PHE A 12 -35.24 5.57 40.14
CA PHE A 12 -33.79 5.42 40.28
C PHE A 12 -33.23 6.51 41.19
N THR A 13 -32.33 6.13 42.08
CA THR A 13 -31.63 7.08 42.94
C THR A 13 -30.56 7.84 42.15
N LEU A 14 -30.25 9.07 42.57
CA LEU A 14 -29.17 9.88 41.97
C LEU A 14 -27.81 9.14 42.04
N VAL A 15 -27.62 8.37 43.12
CA VAL A 15 -26.41 7.54 43.33
C VAL A 15 -26.33 6.39 42.33
N GLU A 16 -27.43 5.68 42.06
CA GLU A 16 -27.45 4.62 41.04
C GLU A 16 -27.10 5.15 39.66
N MET A 17 -27.68 6.29 39.26
CA MET A 17 -27.38 6.91 37.97
C MET A 17 -25.94 7.43 37.89
N ALA A 18 -25.39 7.95 38.99
CA ALA A 18 -24.01 8.40 39.05
C ALA A 18 -23.01 7.24 38.86
N VAL A 19 -23.24 6.09 39.50
CA VAL A 19 -22.38 4.91 39.36
C VAL A 19 -22.46 4.34 37.94
N VAL A 20 -23.65 4.32 37.32
CA VAL A 20 -23.83 3.84 35.95
C VAL A 20 -23.04 4.69 34.94
N LEU A 21 -23.09 6.01 35.04
CA LEU A 21 -22.34 6.90 34.13
C LEU A 21 -20.82 6.73 34.28
N VAL A 22 -20.33 6.52 35.50
CA VAL A 22 -18.90 6.23 35.75
C VAL A 22 -18.51 4.90 35.09
N ILE A 23 -19.32 3.85 35.26
CA ILE A 23 -19.06 2.54 34.65
C ILE A 23 -19.06 2.65 33.12
N ILE A 24 -20.05 3.32 32.51
CA ILE A 24 -20.10 3.52 31.06
C ILE A 24 -18.88 4.32 30.57
N GLY A 25 -18.50 5.39 31.29
CA GLY A 25 -17.32 6.19 30.96
C GLY A 25 -16.03 5.38 30.96
N VAL A 26 -15.83 4.52 31.95
CA VAL A 26 -14.67 3.62 32.03
C VAL A 26 -14.67 2.58 30.91
N ILE A 27 -15.82 1.98 30.61
CA ILE A 27 -15.94 0.97 29.56
C ILE A 27 -15.66 1.58 28.18
N ILE A 28 -16.23 2.75 27.87
CA ILE A 28 -16.01 3.43 26.59
C ILE A 28 -14.53 3.81 26.44
N GLY A 29 -13.90 4.33 27.50
CA GLY A 29 -12.47 4.65 27.49
C GLY A 29 -11.58 3.44 27.20
N ALA A 30 -11.89 2.28 27.78
CA ALA A 30 -11.15 1.04 27.53
C ALA A 30 -11.33 0.51 26.09
N VAL A 31 -12.55 0.58 25.53
CA VAL A 31 -12.84 0.09 24.17
C VAL A 31 -12.18 0.95 23.09
N MET A 32 -12.09 2.26 23.28
CA MET A 32 -11.45 3.16 22.31
C MET A 32 -9.98 2.79 22.08
N ILE A 33 -9.23 2.51 23.15
CA ILE A 33 -7.82 2.08 23.05
C ILE A 33 -7.69 0.75 22.30
N GLY A 34 -8.62 -0.18 22.51
CA GLY A 34 -8.59 -1.50 21.86
C GLY A 34 -8.70 -1.45 20.33
N ARG A 35 -9.48 -0.50 19.79
CA ARG A 35 -9.67 -0.36 18.33
C ARG A 35 -8.41 0.10 17.61
N ASP A 36 -7.71 1.08 18.15
CA ASP A 36 -6.47 1.58 17.55
C ASP A 36 -5.34 0.53 17.62
N VAL A 37 -5.24 -0.20 18.73
CA VAL A 37 -4.29 -1.31 18.87
C VAL A 37 -4.58 -2.41 17.83
N GLN A 38 -5.85 -2.77 17.63
CA GLN A 38 -6.24 -3.75 16.62
C GLN A 38 -5.89 -3.29 15.20
N ARG A 39 -6.11 -2.01 14.86
CA ARG A 39 -5.76 -1.44 13.55
C ARG A 39 -4.25 -1.48 13.31
N ASN A 40 -3.45 -1.06 14.29
CA ASN A 40 -1.98 -1.10 14.20
C ASN A 40 -1.44 -2.53 14.08
N ALA A 41 -2.05 -3.48 14.80
CA ALA A 41 -1.72 -4.90 14.69
C ALA A 41 -2.04 -5.45 13.30
N GLU A 42 -3.14 -5.03 12.68
CA GLU A 42 -3.48 -5.42 11.31
C GLU A 42 -2.50 -4.85 10.28
N TYR A 43 -2.11 -3.57 10.42
CA TYR A 43 -1.08 -2.98 9.54
C TYR A 43 0.27 -3.70 9.66
N THR A 44 0.66 -4.07 10.89
CA THR A 44 1.87 -4.87 11.13
C THR A 44 1.76 -6.28 10.51
N ARG A 45 0.58 -6.91 10.62
CA ARG A 45 0.31 -8.20 9.97
C ARG A 45 0.44 -8.08 8.45
N ILE A 46 -0.16 -7.07 7.82
CA ILE A 46 -0.07 -6.83 6.37
C ILE A 46 1.39 -6.69 5.95
N LYS A 47 2.17 -5.89 6.67
CA LYS A 47 3.60 -5.72 6.41
C LYS A 47 4.36 -7.06 6.45
N GLN A 48 4.27 -7.78 7.57
CA GLN A 48 5.10 -8.96 7.82
C GLN A 48 4.66 -10.21 7.05
N LYS A 49 3.35 -10.42 6.93
CA LYS A 49 2.78 -11.66 6.36
C LYS A 49 2.51 -11.56 4.87
N PHE A 50 2.38 -10.35 4.34
CA PHE A 50 2.10 -10.15 2.92
C PHE A 50 3.23 -9.40 2.21
N VAL A 51 3.47 -8.14 2.55
CA VAL A 51 4.45 -7.29 1.84
C VAL A 51 5.86 -7.88 1.90
N ASP A 52 6.33 -8.25 3.09
CA ASP A 52 7.68 -8.80 3.28
C ASP A 52 7.88 -10.16 2.62
N GLN A 53 6.83 -10.98 2.55
CA GLN A 53 6.91 -12.27 1.87
C GLN A 53 7.08 -12.10 0.35
N TRP A 54 6.48 -11.06 -0.24
CA TRP A 54 6.71 -10.70 -1.64
C TRP A 54 8.10 -10.15 -1.90
N VAL A 55 8.68 -9.40 -0.95
CA VAL A 55 10.11 -9.00 -1.01
C VAL A 55 11.02 -10.23 -0.99
N VAL A 56 10.78 -11.17 -0.08
CA VAL A 56 11.52 -12.44 -0.02
C VAL A 56 11.36 -13.22 -1.31
N THR A 57 10.17 -13.25 -1.90
CA THR A 57 9.91 -13.93 -3.18
C THR A 57 10.71 -13.32 -4.32
N TYR A 58 10.76 -11.99 -4.42
CA TYR A 58 11.56 -11.28 -5.40
C TYR A 58 13.05 -11.60 -5.24
N ASN A 59 13.58 -11.51 -4.02
CA ASN A 59 14.99 -11.81 -3.75
C ASN A 59 15.34 -13.28 -4.05
N SER A 60 14.45 -14.21 -3.70
CA SER A 60 14.62 -15.63 -4.01
C SER A 60 14.64 -15.89 -5.51
N TYR A 61 13.79 -15.18 -6.27
CA TYR A 61 13.75 -15.27 -7.73
C TYR A 61 15.08 -14.79 -8.32
N HIS A 62 15.55 -13.62 -7.87
CA HIS A 62 16.82 -13.07 -8.29
C HIS A 62 18.00 -14.01 -7.98
N GLN A 63 18.06 -14.57 -6.77
CA GLN A 63 19.12 -15.52 -6.37
C GLN A 63 19.12 -16.80 -7.22
N ARG A 64 17.94 -17.29 -7.63
CA ARG A 64 17.83 -18.54 -8.39
C ARG A 64 18.14 -18.38 -9.87
N TYR A 65 17.74 -17.26 -10.46
CA TYR A 65 17.87 -17.02 -11.91
C TYR A 65 18.99 -16.06 -12.29
N GLY A 66 19.61 -15.37 -11.33
CA GLY A 66 20.62 -14.35 -11.58
C GLY A 66 20.09 -13.12 -12.32
N ALA A 67 18.77 -12.98 -12.42
CA ALA A 67 18.10 -11.90 -13.14
C ALA A 67 16.75 -11.57 -12.46
N PRO A 68 16.27 -10.31 -12.53
CA PRO A 68 14.97 -9.93 -12.00
C PRO A 68 13.79 -10.66 -12.65
N ILE A 69 12.62 -10.56 -12.02
CA ILE A 69 11.37 -11.20 -12.50
C ILE A 69 11.07 -10.74 -13.94
N GLY A 70 10.88 -11.70 -14.84
CA GLY A 70 10.57 -11.45 -16.25
C GLY A 70 11.74 -10.98 -17.11
N ASP A 71 12.99 -11.02 -16.62
CA ASP A 71 14.18 -10.72 -17.41
C ASP A 71 14.72 -11.96 -18.15
N ASN A 72 15.60 -11.74 -19.13
CA ASN A 72 16.29 -12.79 -19.88
C ASN A 72 17.50 -13.33 -19.09
N GLN A 73 17.50 -14.62 -18.75
CA GLN A 73 18.59 -15.25 -17.99
C GLN A 73 19.89 -15.38 -18.78
N SER A 74 19.82 -15.49 -20.11
CA SER A 74 21.00 -15.65 -20.97
C SER A 74 21.62 -14.30 -21.37
N ALA A 75 20.85 -13.21 -21.28
CA ALA A 75 21.29 -11.86 -21.60
C ALA A 75 20.57 -10.83 -20.69
N PRO A 76 20.86 -10.81 -19.38
CA PRO A 76 20.09 -10.03 -18.42
C PRO A 76 20.25 -8.54 -18.65
N GLN A 77 19.13 -7.84 -18.69
CA GLN A 77 19.08 -6.37 -18.68
C GLN A 77 19.08 -5.80 -17.25
N LEU A 78 19.02 -6.68 -16.24
CA LEU A 78 18.98 -6.37 -14.81
C LEU A 78 17.78 -5.50 -14.41
N MET A 79 16.68 -5.63 -15.16
CA MET A 79 15.43 -4.94 -14.93
C MET A 79 14.24 -5.89 -14.95
N VAL A 80 13.23 -5.61 -14.13
CA VAL A 80 11.96 -6.36 -14.18
C VAL A 80 11.36 -6.23 -15.58
N ASN A 81 10.91 -7.37 -16.11
CA ASN A 81 10.41 -7.51 -17.48
C ASN A 81 11.45 -7.11 -18.55
N GLY A 82 12.74 -7.27 -18.26
CA GLY A 82 13.83 -6.87 -19.15
C GLY A 82 13.85 -7.59 -20.50
N ILE A 83 13.26 -8.78 -20.62
CA ILE A 83 13.15 -9.47 -21.92
C ILE A 83 12.26 -8.73 -22.92
N ASN A 84 11.30 -7.92 -22.44
CA ASN A 84 10.42 -7.09 -23.25
C ASN A 84 10.89 -5.63 -23.31
N TYR A 85 12.09 -5.33 -22.79
CA TYR A 85 12.66 -4.00 -22.90
C TYR A 85 13.16 -3.79 -24.33
N THR A 86 12.52 -2.88 -25.06
CA THR A 86 12.83 -2.60 -26.48
C THR A 86 14.01 -1.65 -26.67
N GLY A 87 14.75 -1.35 -25.60
CA GLY A 87 15.97 -0.57 -25.64
C GLY A 87 15.79 0.93 -25.48
N PHE A 88 16.93 1.62 -25.47
CA PHE A 88 17.07 3.07 -25.38
C PHE A 88 17.32 3.65 -26.78
N SER A 89 16.56 4.68 -27.19
CA SER A 89 16.86 5.43 -28.41
C SER A 89 17.90 6.51 -28.11
N GLY A 90 19.18 6.12 -27.96
CA GLY A 90 20.29 7.05 -27.76
C GLY A 90 21.63 6.36 -27.48
N SER A 91 22.72 7.11 -27.55
CA SER A 91 24.10 6.61 -27.42
C SER A 91 24.75 6.94 -26.07
N SER A 92 24.03 6.79 -24.97
CA SER A 92 24.53 7.12 -23.63
C SER A 92 24.09 6.05 -22.61
N ASN A 93 24.91 5.79 -21.60
CA ASN A 93 24.58 4.98 -20.42
C ASN A 93 23.50 5.63 -19.52
N ASP A 94 22.88 6.72 -19.98
CA ASP A 94 21.80 7.41 -19.30
C ASP A 94 20.44 6.83 -19.72
N MET A 95 19.82 6.13 -18.78
CA MET A 95 18.51 5.49 -18.97
C MET A 95 17.33 6.43 -18.62
N SER A 96 17.55 7.72 -18.36
CA SER A 96 16.50 8.68 -18.00
C SER A 96 15.43 8.87 -19.09
N GLY A 97 15.80 8.66 -20.36
CA GLY A 97 14.91 8.68 -21.52
C GLY A 97 14.28 7.34 -21.87
N ALA A 98 14.57 6.26 -21.12
CA ALA A 98 14.04 4.94 -21.40
C ALA A 98 12.51 4.89 -21.28
N THR A 99 11.87 4.10 -22.14
CA THR A 99 10.47 3.69 -21.95
C THR A 99 10.47 2.48 -21.02
N GLU A 100 9.79 2.60 -19.88
CA GLU A 100 9.71 1.53 -18.91
C GLU A 100 8.96 0.32 -19.49
N PRO A 101 9.43 -0.93 -19.28
CA PRO A 101 8.68 -2.12 -19.65
C PRO A 101 7.29 -2.17 -18.99
N ALA A 102 6.37 -2.97 -19.53
CA ALA A 102 5.08 -3.20 -18.88
C ALA A 102 5.26 -3.90 -17.52
N LEU A 103 4.34 -3.65 -16.59
CA LEU A 103 4.35 -4.26 -15.26
C LEU A 103 4.10 -5.77 -15.32
N ILE A 104 4.76 -6.52 -14.45
CA ILE A 104 4.49 -7.94 -14.19
C ILE A 104 3.50 -8.04 -13.03
N CYS A 105 2.29 -8.49 -13.31
CA CYS A 105 1.24 -8.70 -12.32
C CYS A 105 0.57 -10.06 -12.53
N SER A 106 -0.17 -10.55 -11.54
CA SER A 106 -0.99 -11.77 -11.68
C SER A 106 -2.44 -11.41 -12.03
N GLY A 107 -3.01 -12.09 -13.03
CA GLY A 107 -4.37 -11.89 -13.52
C GLY A 107 -4.67 -10.45 -13.97
N SER A 108 -5.95 -10.09 -14.06
CA SER A 108 -6.41 -8.73 -14.37
C SER A 108 -6.80 -7.97 -13.10
N GLY A 109 -6.56 -6.67 -13.07
CA GLY A 109 -6.91 -5.82 -11.93
C GLY A 109 -6.45 -4.38 -12.16
N ALA A 110 -6.74 -3.50 -11.20
CA ALA A 110 -6.29 -2.12 -11.23
C ALA A 110 -4.76 -2.06 -11.34
N LEU A 111 -4.29 -1.08 -12.09
CA LEU A 111 -2.88 -0.74 -12.27
C LEU A 111 -2.69 0.73 -11.86
N PRO A 112 -1.46 1.16 -11.54
CA PRO A 112 -1.17 2.56 -11.31
C PRO A 112 -1.54 3.40 -12.54
N ALA A 113 -2.11 4.59 -12.35
CA ALA A 113 -2.51 5.45 -13.47
C ALA A 113 -1.29 5.85 -14.34
N GLU A 114 -0.15 6.06 -13.69
CA GLU A 114 1.15 6.40 -14.25
C GLU A 114 1.83 5.22 -14.93
N ARG A 115 1.38 3.99 -14.62
CA ARG A 115 1.87 2.73 -15.19
C ARG A 115 0.72 1.79 -15.52
N SER A 116 -0.02 2.14 -16.55
CA SER A 116 -1.27 1.47 -16.91
C SER A 116 -1.12 0.24 -17.81
N THR A 117 0.11 -0.17 -18.14
CA THR A 117 0.38 -1.33 -19.00
C THR A 117 0.88 -2.53 -18.19
N GLN A 118 0.14 -3.63 -18.25
CA GLN A 118 0.57 -4.95 -17.75
C GLN A 118 1.08 -5.79 -18.91
N GLN A 119 2.15 -6.55 -18.68
CA GLN A 119 2.70 -7.48 -19.67
C GLN A 119 1.68 -8.59 -19.96
N SER A 120 1.40 -8.78 -21.24
CA SER A 120 0.51 -9.84 -21.70
C SER A 120 1.25 -11.17 -21.88
N GLY A 121 0.51 -12.27 -21.77
CA GLY A 121 1.00 -13.62 -22.00
C GLY A 121 1.08 -14.44 -20.72
N VAL A 122 0.72 -15.72 -20.81
CA VAL A 122 0.67 -16.62 -19.65
C VAL A 122 2.04 -16.83 -18.99
N ASP A 123 3.11 -16.74 -19.76
CA ASP A 123 4.50 -16.83 -19.26
C ASP A 123 4.94 -15.57 -18.50
N PHE A 124 4.23 -14.45 -18.63
CA PHE A 124 4.52 -13.19 -17.95
C PHE A 124 3.56 -12.88 -16.80
N ASP A 125 2.66 -13.81 -16.49
CA ASP A 125 1.87 -13.74 -15.28
C ASP A 125 2.78 -13.97 -14.05
N LEU A 126 2.70 -13.06 -13.07
CA LEU A 126 3.57 -13.08 -11.89
C LEU A 126 3.55 -14.44 -11.17
N ARG A 127 2.35 -15.03 -11.03
CA ARG A 127 2.19 -16.32 -10.36
C ARG A 127 2.92 -17.42 -11.12
N ASN A 128 2.77 -17.44 -12.44
CA ASN A 128 3.40 -18.43 -13.30
C ASN A 128 4.93 -18.27 -13.32
N LEU A 129 5.45 -17.04 -13.37
CA LEU A 129 6.88 -16.76 -13.28
C LEU A 129 7.48 -17.33 -11.99
N VAL A 130 6.89 -17.00 -10.84
CA VAL A 130 7.37 -17.47 -9.52
C VAL A 130 7.25 -18.99 -9.38
N ARG A 131 6.17 -19.60 -9.87
CA ARG A 131 5.99 -21.07 -9.85
C ARG A 131 6.97 -21.78 -10.77
N LYS A 132 7.21 -21.26 -11.97
CA LYS A 132 8.21 -21.77 -12.92
C LYS A 132 9.63 -21.66 -12.34
N ALA A 133 9.86 -20.62 -11.55
CA ALA A 133 11.04 -20.48 -10.70
C ALA A 133 11.10 -21.50 -9.56
N GLY A 134 10.11 -22.37 -9.37
CA GLY A 134 10.04 -23.32 -8.26
C GLY A 134 10.10 -22.67 -6.88
N ILE A 135 9.64 -21.42 -6.75
CA ILE A 135 9.55 -20.68 -5.49
C ILE A 135 8.11 -20.83 -4.96
N SER A 136 7.96 -21.10 -3.67
CA SER A 136 6.64 -21.14 -3.04
C SER A 136 6.06 -19.73 -2.99
N LEU A 137 4.83 -19.58 -3.46
CA LEU A 137 4.13 -18.31 -3.41
C LEU A 137 3.78 -17.93 -1.96
N PRO A 138 3.85 -16.63 -1.61
CA PRO A 138 3.33 -16.13 -0.35
C PRO A 138 1.84 -16.42 -0.14
N PRO A 139 1.36 -16.45 1.11
CA PRO A 139 -0.07 -16.41 1.36
C PRO A 139 -0.65 -15.07 0.89
N GLY A 140 -1.73 -15.13 0.13
CA GLY A 140 -2.53 -13.97 -0.25
C GLY A 140 -4.00 -14.21 0.05
N ARG A 141 -4.88 -13.64 -0.78
CA ARG A 141 -6.33 -13.69 -0.60
C ARG A 141 -6.92 -15.09 -0.81
N GLY A 142 -6.23 -15.93 -1.57
CA GLY A 142 -6.64 -17.29 -1.90
C GLY A 142 -5.82 -17.84 -3.06
N GLU A 143 -6.11 -19.08 -3.45
CA GLU A 143 -5.46 -19.70 -4.60
C GLU A 143 -5.72 -18.90 -5.89
N GLY A 144 -4.65 -18.58 -6.63
CA GLY A 144 -4.73 -17.75 -7.84
C GLY A 144 -4.84 -16.25 -7.59
N LYS A 145 -4.86 -15.82 -6.32
CA LYS A 145 -4.83 -14.42 -5.88
C LYS A 145 -3.82 -14.24 -4.76
N GLU A 146 -2.68 -14.93 -4.89
CA GLU A 146 -1.57 -14.85 -3.95
C GLU A 146 -0.95 -13.43 -3.92
N ASP A 147 -1.05 -12.69 -5.03
CA ASP A 147 -0.60 -11.31 -5.19
C ASP A 147 -1.54 -10.28 -4.55
N ARG A 148 -2.61 -10.73 -3.88
CA ARG A 148 -3.63 -9.84 -3.31
C ARG A 148 -3.85 -10.08 -1.83
N TYR A 149 -4.25 -9.04 -1.11
CA TYR A 149 -4.64 -9.14 0.29
C TYR A 149 -5.84 -8.22 0.55
N ALA A 150 -6.86 -8.75 1.22
CA ALA A 150 -8.05 -7.98 1.58
C ALA A 150 -7.93 -7.48 3.02
N TYR A 151 -8.29 -6.23 3.26
CA TYR A 151 -8.30 -5.61 4.59
C TYR A 151 -9.48 -4.64 4.71
N LEU A 152 -9.75 -4.17 5.93
CA LEU A 152 -10.80 -3.18 6.17
C LEU A 152 -10.17 -1.80 6.34
N ASP A 153 -10.78 -0.79 5.73
CA ASP A 153 -10.43 0.60 6.00
C ASP A 153 -11.01 1.10 7.34
N THR A 154 -10.78 2.36 7.66
CA THR A 154 -11.25 2.98 8.91
C THR A 154 -12.76 3.08 9.02
N ASN A 155 -13.49 3.04 7.90
CA ASN A 155 -14.94 3.07 7.86
C ASN A 155 -15.53 1.65 7.85
N GLY A 156 -14.68 0.61 7.86
CA GLY A 156 -15.10 -0.79 7.83
C GLY A 156 -15.40 -1.30 6.42
N ASN A 157 -15.12 -0.51 5.38
CA ASN A 157 -15.31 -0.94 4.00
C ASN A 157 -14.15 -1.85 3.57
N PRO A 158 -14.41 -2.90 2.77
CA PRO A 158 -13.38 -3.81 2.31
C PRO A 158 -12.53 -3.16 1.22
N GLN A 159 -11.22 -3.20 1.42
CA GLN A 159 -10.19 -2.77 0.47
C GLN A 159 -9.32 -3.97 0.07
N GLU A 160 -8.72 -3.90 -1.12
CA GLU A 160 -7.81 -4.93 -1.64
C GLU A 160 -6.50 -4.29 -2.09
N ILE A 161 -5.40 -4.74 -1.51
CA ILE A 161 -4.07 -4.46 -2.05
C ILE A 161 -3.67 -5.50 -3.07
N ARG A 162 -2.92 -5.08 -4.09
CA ARG A 162 -2.36 -5.94 -5.13
C ARG A 162 -0.89 -5.63 -5.37
N ILE A 163 -0.10 -6.68 -5.60
CA ILE A 163 1.33 -6.60 -5.89
C ILE A 163 1.59 -6.75 -7.39
N CYS A 164 2.38 -5.83 -7.92
CA CYS A 164 2.99 -5.92 -9.25
C CYS A 164 4.49 -5.64 -9.13
N PHE A 165 5.28 -6.13 -10.08
CA PHE A 165 6.69 -5.75 -10.19
C PHE A 165 6.92 -4.94 -11.46
N GLY A 166 7.83 -3.98 -11.38
CA GLY A 166 8.24 -3.19 -12.52
C GLY A 166 9.64 -2.61 -12.32
N TRP A 167 10.12 -1.93 -13.35
CA TRP A 167 11.34 -1.14 -13.30
C TRP A 167 11.02 0.32 -13.55
N ASN A 168 11.57 1.21 -12.72
CA ASN A 168 11.48 2.65 -12.87
C ASN A 168 12.74 3.19 -13.51
N LYS A 169 12.58 4.08 -14.49
CA LYS A 169 13.71 4.78 -15.08
C LYS A 169 14.37 5.75 -14.09
N PRO A 170 15.68 6.05 -14.24
CA PRO A 170 16.33 7.13 -13.51
C PRO A 170 15.60 8.47 -13.68
N GLY A 171 15.54 9.27 -12.62
CA GLY A 171 14.85 10.57 -12.62
C GLY A 171 13.36 10.51 -12.28
N THR A 172 12.76 9.32 -12.20
CA THR A 172 11.39 9.14 -11.73
C THR A 172 11.26 9.50 -10.24
N LEU A 173 10.24 10.30 -9.89
CA LEU A 173 10.08 10.87 -8.55
C LEU A 173 9.81 9.81 -7.47
N TRP A 174 9.11 8.73 -7.83
CA TRP A 174 8.84 7.57 -6.96
C TRP A 174 9.93 6.48 -7.01
N GLY A 175 11.16 6.89 -7.32
CA GLY A 175 12.36 6.06 -7.27
C GLY A 175 12.78 5.51 -8.63
N SER A 176 13.98 4.94 -8.69
CA SER A 176 14.57 4.35 -9.89
C SER A 176 15.07 2.93 -9.62
N GLY A 177 15.12 2.10 -10.66
CA GLY A 177 15.48 0.69 -10.59
C GLY A 177 14.28 -0.23 -10.41
N ASN A 178 14.53 -1.48 -10.03
CA ASN A 178 13.46 -2.45 -9.80
C ASN A 178 12.62 -2.05 -8.58
N ALA A 179 11.31 -2.16 -8.72
CA ALA A 179 10.36 -1.81 -7.70
C ALA A 179 9.19 -2.78 -7.65
N MET A 180 8.68 -2.98 -6.44
CA MET A 180 7.41 -3.62 -6.19
C MET A 180 6.35 -2.52 -6.06
N TYR A 181 5.33 -2.57 -6.90
CA TYR A 181 4.18 -1.71 -6.85
C TYR A 181 3.11 -2.33 -5.96
N ILE A 182 2.59 -1.53 -5.04
CA ILE A 182 1.47 -1.89 -4.18
C ILE A 182 0.32 -0.95 -4.51
N THR A 183 -0.71 -1.45 -5.19
CA THR A 183 -1.92 -0.69 -5.50
C THR A 183 -2.98 -0.94 -4.44
N GLY A 184 -3.92 -0.02 -4.26
CA GLY A 184 -5.09 -0.21 -3.38
C GLY A 184 -4.81 0.13 -1.92
N LEU A 185 -3.80 0.96 -1.65
CA LEU A 185 -3.43 1.37 -0.30
C LEU A 185 -4.30 2.54 0.17
N THR A 186 -4.93 2.43 1.33
CA THR A 186 -5.52 3.60 1.99
C THR A 186 -4.40 4.51 2.52
N PRO A 187 -4.63 5.84 2.63
CA PRO A 187 -3.61 6.77 3.13
C PRO A 187 -3.03 6.37 4.50
N ASP A 188 -3.87 5.89 5.43
CA ASP A 188 -3.39 5.39 6.74
C ASP A 188 -2.48 4.17 6.62
N LEU A 189 -2.86 3.18 5.81
CA LEU A 189 -2.05 1.99 5.60
C LEU A 189 -0.73 2.36 4.93
N ALA A 190 -0.75 3.28 3.96
CA ALA A 190 0.45 3.74 3.27
C ALA A 190 1.44 4.40 4.23
N ARG A 191 0.98 5.33 5.09
CA ARG A 191 1.80 5.94 6.14
C ARG A 191 2.35 4.92 7.13
N ALA A 192 1.53 3.96 7.54
CA ALA A 192 1.95 2.91 8.47
C ALA A 192 3.04 2.01 7.86
N LEU A 193 2.88 1.61 6.61
CA LEU A 193 3.88 0.82 5.87
C LEU A 193 5.18 1.58 5.72
N ASP A 194 5.12 2.86 5.35
CA ASP A 194 6.28 3.73 5.17
C ASP A 194 7.10 3.86 6.46
N GLN A 195 6.43 4.23 7.55
CA GLN A 195 7.04 4.31 8.88
C GLN A 195 7.67 2.98 9.32
N MET A 196 7.07 1.84 8.97
CA MET A 196 7.63 0.52 9.28
C MET A 196 8.79 0.12 8.36
N ILE A 197 8.89 0.68 7.14
CA ILE A 197 9.92 0.32 6.15
C ILE A 197 11.20 1.13 6.35
N ASP A 198 11.10 2.46 6.47
CA ASP A 198 12.28 3.33 6.56
C ASP A 198 12.25 4.33 7.72
N GLY A 199 11.27 4.16 8.63
CA GLY A 199 11.25 4.85 9.92
C GLY A 199 10.63 6.25 9.87
N LYS A 200 10.21 6.73 8.70
CA LYS A 200 9.55 8.04 8.56
C LYS A 200 8.32 7.91 7.65
N PRO A 201 7.19 8.55 7.98
CA PRO A 201 6.03 8.57 7.10
C PRO A 201 6.18 9.72 6.08
N ASP A 202 7.02 9.54 5.06
CA ASP A 202 7.21 10.51 3.98
C ASP A 202 7.07 9.92 2.58
N ALA A 203 6.05 10.36 1.84
CA ALA A 203 5.64 9.73 0.57
C ALA A 203 6.63 9.89 -0.60
N SER A 204 7.70 10.69 -0.42
CA SER A 204 8.56 11.13 -1.53
C SER A 204 10.03 10.74 -1.39
N ASN A 205 10.50 10.34 -0.21
CA ASN A 205 11.88 9.87 -0.02
C ASN A 205 11.89 8.42 0.44
N GLY A 206 13.04 7.95 0.91
CA GLY A 206 13.16 6.57 1.37
C GLY A 206 13.02 5.53 0.25
N ALA A 207 12.72 4.30 0.68
CA ALA A 207 12.58 3.13 -0.19
C ALA A 207 11.14 2.92 -0.63
N PHE A 208 10.17 3.46 0.11
CA PHE A 208 8.74 3.32 -0.13
C PHE A 208 8.15 4.68 -0.50
N ARG A 209 7.60 4.82 -1.70
CA ARG A 209 7.22 6.13 -2.25
C ARG A 209 5.87 6.08 -2.91
N GLN A 210 5.09 7.15 -2.81
CA GLN A 210 3.84 7.28 -3.55
C GLN A 210 4.11 7.48 -5.05
N VAL A 211 3.43 6.68 -5.88
CA VAL A 211 3.43 6.83 -7.34
C VAL A 211 2.55 8.02 -7.74
N GLY A 212 2.93 8.74 -8.79
CA GLY A 212 2.15 9.87 -9.29
C GLY A 212 2.44 11.22 -8.62
N ILE A 213 3.38 11.27 -7.66
CA ILE A 213 3.83 12.55 -7.11
C ILE A 213 4.46 13.40 -8.23
N THR A 214 4.02 14.65 -8.37
CA THR A 214 4.48 15.57 -9.42
C THR A 214 5.57 16.53 -8.93
N GLN A 215 5.69 16.69 -7.61
CA GLN A 215 6.74 17.47 -6.96
C GLN A 215 7.21 16.75 -5.68
N ARG A 216 8.50 16.92 -5.35
CA ARG A 216 9.01 16.56 -4.02
C ARG A 216 8.91 17.82 -3.19
N THR A 217 8.08 17.83 -2.15
CA THR A 217 7.95 19.00 -1.27
C THR A 217 9.31 19.32 -0.70
N ALA A 218 9.89 20.43 -1.18
CA ALA A 218 11.17 20.93 -0.71
C ALA A 218 10.97 21.46 0.71
N THR A 219 11.57 20.79 1.67
CA THR A 219 11.63 21.31 3.02
C THR A 219 12.87 22.20 3.15
N ALA A 220 12.60 23.51 3.13
CA ALA A 220 13.49 24.66 3.26
C ALA A 220 13.92 25.37 1.95
N ASP A 221 14.02 26.69 2.08
CA ASP A 221 14.32 27.72 1.09
C ASP A 221 15.78 27.65 0.61
N SER A 222 16.11 26.61 -0.18
CA SER A 222 17.34 26.49 -1.01
C SER A 222 17.46 25.14 -1.73
N GLY A 223 16.45 24.26 -1.69
CA GLY A 223 16.46 23.02 -2.49
C GLY A 223 17.48 21.95 -2.07
N VAL A 224 18.07 22.06 -0.87
CA VAL A 224 18.93 21.03 -0.28
C VAL A 224 18.06 20.03 0.47
N THR A 225 18.05 18.76 0.02
CA THR A 225 17.37 17.67 0.73
C THR A 225 18.11 17.36 2.03
N THR A 226 17.58 17.79 3.18
CA THR A 226 18.05 17.26 4.46
C THR A 226 17.27 15.99 4.79
N ALA A 227 17.96 14.94 5.24
CA ALA A 227 17.36 13.65 5.58
C ALA A 227 16.31 13.71 6.72
N ASN A 228 16.04 14.89 7.28
CA ASN A 228 15.22 15.12 8.47
C ASN A 228 14.02 16.04 8.26
N ALA A 229 13.79 16.55 7.06
CA ALA A 229 12.72 17.50 6.87
C ALA A 229 11.50 16.85 6.20
N ILE A 230 10.32 17.12 6.79
CA ILE A 230 9.04 16.45 6.53
C ILE A 230 8.75 16.52 5.02
N GLY A 231 8.99 15.42 4.31
CA GLY A 231 8.70 15.28 2.89
C GLY A 231 7.20 15.32 2.62
N ALA A 232 6.79 15.37 1.35
CA ALA A 232 5.39 15.35 0.95
C ALA A 232 4.61 14.29 1.75
N GLU A 233 3.54 14.71 2.45
CA GLU A 233 2.65 13.76 3.12
C GLU A 233 1.99 12.85 2.07
N TRP A 234 1.70 11.61 2.45
CA TRP A 234 0.91 10.72 1.61
C TRP A 234 -0.41 11.39 1.25
N GLY A 235 -0.71 11.48 -0.04
CA GLY A 235 -1.81 12.27 -0.57
C GLY A 235 -3.15 11.91 0.07
N GLY A 236 -3.78 12.91 0.69
CA GLY A 236 -5.11 12.80 1.28
C GLY A 236 -5.16 12.14 2.67
N ASN A 237 -6.37 12.02 3.18
CA ASN A 237 -6.70 11.35 4.43
C ASN A 237 -7.83 10.34 4.16
N ASN A 238 -8.17 9.50 5.14
CA ASN A 238 -9.24 8.53 4.96
C ASN A 238 -10.66 9.15 4.87
N THR A 239 -10.77 10.49 4.79
CA THR A 239 -12.01 11.22 4.50
C THR A 239 -12.11 11.64 3.03
N GLY A 240 -11.16 11.23 2.17
CA GLY A 240 -11.22 11.32 0.71
C GLY A 240 -12.08 10.24 0.09
N SER A 241 -13.04 10.61 -0.78
CA SER A 241 -13.80 9.64 -1.59
C SER A 241 -12.98 9.21 -2.81
N ALA A 242 -13.20 7.99 -3.29
CA ALA A 242 -12.51 7.42 -4.46
C ALA A 242 -12.66 8.24 -5.76
N ALA A 243 -13.61 9.19 -5.81
CA ALA A 243 -13.83 10.09 -6.94
C ALA A 243 -12.95 11.36 -6.91
N SER A 244 -12.20 11.61 -5.84
CA SER A 244 -11.39 12.82 -5.71
C SER A 244 -9.98 12.61 -6.29
N THR A 245 -9.62 13.39 -7.32
CA THR A 245 -8.26 13.42 -7.88
C THR A 245 -7.24 13.86 -6.82
N VAL A 246 -6.12 13.14 -6.76
CA VAL A 246 -5.00 13.42 -5.86
C VAL A 246 -4.29 14.70 -6.33
N THR A 247 -4.49 15.79 -5.63
CA THR A 247 -3.69 17.01 -5.73
C THR A 247 -3.31 17.46 -4.32
N ASP A 248 -2.12 18.03 -4.19
CA ASP A 248 -1.57 18.57 -2.95
C ASP A 248 -2.63 19.40 -2.20
N GLY A 249 -2.94 19.02 -0.96
CA GLY A 249 -3.84 19.76 -0.08
C GLY A 249 -5.35 19.64 -0.30
N SER A 250 -5.88 18.72 -1.12
CA SER A 250 -7.32 18.54 -1.25
C SER A 250 -7.88 17.57 -0.20
N TYR A 251 -8.52 18.10 0.85
CA TYR A 251 -9.25 17.33 1.86
C TYR A 251 -10.62 16.92 1.32
N GLY A 252 -10.97 15.64 1.52
CA GLY A 252 -12.13 15.02 0.88
C GLY A 252 -13.50 15.49 1.37
N THR A 253 -14.48 15.33 0.48
CA THR A 253 -15.92 15.56 0.69
C THR A 253 -16.69 14.27 0.99
N ALA A 254 -16.03 13.21 1.48
CA ALA A 254 -16.62 11.87 1.58
C ALA A 254 -17.78 11.82 2.60
N SER A 255 -18.91 11.23 2.18
CA SER A 255 -19.92 10.74 3.12
C SER A 255 -19.43 9.47 3.82
N ASP A 256 -20.08 9.08 4.91
CA ASP A 256 -19.92 7.79 5.60
C ASP A 256 -20.09 6.56 4.68
N ASP A 257 -20.88 6.68 3.61
CA ASP A 257 -21.09 5.65 2.60
C ASP A 257 -20.03 5.63 1.47
N ASP A 258 -19.16 6.63 1.37
CA ASP A 258 -18.20 6.73 0.26
C ASP A 258 -16.98 5.81 0.47
N GLN A 259 -16.52 5.19 -0.62
CA GLN A 259 -15.28 4.43 -0.62
C GLN A 259 -14.09 5.35 -0.36
N VAL A 260 -13.23 4.95 0.59
CA VAL A 260 -11.99 5.66 0.89
C VAL A 260 -11.08 5.63 -0.33
N MET A 261 -10.46 6.77 -0.63
CA MET A 261 -9.47 6.90 -1.71
C MET A 261 -8.32 5.89 -1.54
N THR A 262 -7.84 5.35 -2.66
CA THR A 262 -6.70 4.44 -2.69
C THR A 262 -5.51 5.07 -3.40
N LEU A 263 -4.32 4.80 -2.88
CA LEU A 263 -3.04 5.23 -3.37
C LEU A 263 -2.27 4.02 -3.94
N VAL A 264 -1.20 4.35 -4.65
CA VAL A 264 -0.22 3.38 -5.14
C VAL A 264 1.14 3.75 -4.58
N ALA A 265 1.84 2.74 -4.07
CA ALA A 265 3.22 2.86 -3.64
C ALA A 265 4.18 2.11 -4.57
N SER A 266 5.37 2.65 -4.74
CA SER A 266 6.55 2.05 -5.35
C SER A 266 7.54 1.75 -4.23
N TYR A 267 7.77 0.47 -3.96
CA TYR A 267 8.77 -0.01 -3.03
C TYR A 267 10.02 -0.43 -3.80
N LYS A 268 11.13 0.29 -3.64
CA LYS A 268 12.41 -0.04 -4.25
C LYS A 268 12.90 -1.42 -3.80
N MET A 269 13.17 -2.30 -4.75
CA MET A 269 13.75 -3.61 -4.52
C MET A 269 15.28 -3.53 -4.58
N ASN A 270 15.94 -4.05 -3.55
CA ASN A 270 17.39 -4.17 -3.53
C ASN A 270 17.80 -5.40 -4.36
N GLN A 271 18.89 -5.27 -5.13
CA GLN A 271 19.54 -6.38 -5.82
C GLN A 271 20.69 -6.92 -4.96
#